data_AF-A0A2E0X5G0-F1
#
_entry.id   AF-A0A2E0X5G0-F1
#
_cell.length_a   1.000
_cell.length_b   1.000
_cell.length_c   1.000
_cell.angle_alpha   90.00
_cell.angle_beta   90.00
_cell.angle_gamma   90.00
#
_symmetry.space_group_name_H-M   'P 1'
#
loop_
_entity.id
_entity.type
_entity.pdbx_description
1 polymer ?
#
loop_
_entity_poly.entity_id
_entity_poly.type
_entity_poly.pdbx_seq_one_letter_code
_entity_poly.pdbx_strand_id
1 'polypeptide(L)'
;MNRREEKIAEGLKLVAEHWLAPYLASLVDGAMASSNATAPVSKAEAAKLLNVSTRTIERMARDGELRAAGAGKLRFSRLEIERLQRSRPSK
;
A
#
# COMPACT_ATOMS: atom_id res chain seq x y z
N MET A 1 -13.59 -6.84 44.25
CA MET A 1 -13.06 -7.70 43.18
C MET A 1 -12.22 -8.78 43.84
N ASN A 2 -12.52 -10.05 43.58
CA ASN A 2 -11.91 -11.18 44.27
C ASN A 2 -10.61 -11.63 43.58
N ARG A 3 -9.65 -12.17 44.34
CA ARG A 3 -8.33 -12.62 43.84
C ARG A 3 -8.39 -13.62 42.66
N ARG A 4 -9.52 -14.33 42.52
CA ARG A 4 -9.80 -15.22 41.37
C ARG A 4 -10.15 -14.44 40.10
N GLU A 5 -10.93 -13.36 40.23
CA GLU A 5 -11.30 -12.50 39.11
C GLU A 5 -10.07 -11.74 38.57
N GLU A 6 -9.17 -11.33 39.47
CA GLU A 6 -7.91 -10.69 39.12
C GLU A 6 -7.00 -11.61 38.28
N LYS A 7 -6.85 -12.88 38.67
CA LYS A 7 -6.07 -13.86 37.88
C LYS A 7 -6.69 -14.15 36.51
N ILE A 8 -8.02 -14.16 36.41
CA ILE A 8 -8.72 -14.35 35.14
C ILE A 8 -8.46 -13.14 34.23
N ALA A 9 -8.56 -11.91 34.77
CA ALA A 9 -8.28 -10.70 34.02
C ALA A 9 -6.82 -10.63 33.54
N GLU A 10 -5.86 -11.01 34.38
CA GLU A 10 -4.44 -11.07 34.03
C GLU A 10 -4.15 -12.11 32.93
N GLY A 11 -4.78 -13.28 33.00
CA GLY A 11 -4.69 -14.31 31.96
C GLY A 11 -5.28 -13.85 30.63
N LEU A 12 -6.44 -13.18 30.65
CA LEU A 12 -7.06 -12.62 29.45
C LEU A 12 -6.20 -11.52 28.81
N LYS A 13 -5.56 -10.68 29.63
CA LYS A 13 -4.62 -9.66 29.16
C LYS A 13 -3.41 -10.28 28.47
N LEU A 14 -2.81 -11.31 29.07
CA LEU A 14 -1.67 -12.02 28.47
C LEU A 14 -2.03 -12.66 27.12
N VAL A 15 -3.21 -13.26 26.99
CA VAL A 15 -3.70 -13.82 25.72
C VAL A 15 -3.91 -12.71 24.68
N ALA A 16 -4.51 -11.59 25.07
CA ALA A 16 -4.70 -10.45 24.18
C ALA A 16 -3.36 -9.91 23.65
N GLU A 17 -2.37 -9.74 24.54
CA GLU A 17 -1.07 -9.17 24.19
C GLU A 17 -0.17 -10.12 23.39
N HIS A 18 -0.15 -11.41 23.73
CA HIS A 18 0.84 -12.34 23.17
C HIS A 18 0.31 -13.19 22.02
N TRP A 19 -1.01 -13.40 21.94
CA TRP A 19 -1.60 -14.26 20.91
C TRP A 19 -2.43 -13.45 19.90
N LEU A 20 -3.25 -12.51 20.37
CA LEU A 20 -4.18 -11.78 19.49
C LEU A 20 -3.54 -10.55 18.86
N ALA A 21 -2.81 -9.74 19.63
CA ALA A 21 -2.16 -8.52 19.12
C ALA A 21 -1.25 -8.76 17.90
N PRO A 22 -0.34 -9.75 17.85
CA PRO A 22 0.50 -9.97 16.68
C PRO A 22 -0.31 -10.41 15.44
N TYR A 23 -1.37 -11.20 15.64
CA TYR A 23 -2.25 -11.63 14.56
C TYR A 23 -3.04 -10.45 13.98
N LEU A 24 -3.60 -9.60 14.84
CA LEU A 24 -4.32 -8.40 14.42
C LEU A 24 -3.38 -7.39 13.73
N ALA A 25 -2.16 -7.23 14.20
CA ALA A 25 -1.16 -6.38 13.55
C ALA A 25 -0.85 -6.88 12.13
N SER A 26 -0.63 -8.19 11.95
CA SER A 26 -0.40 -8.78 10.62
C SER A 26 -1.59 -8.60 9.67
N LEU A 27 -2.83 -8.73 10.17
CA LEU A 27 -4.03 -8.48 9.37
C LEU A 27 -4.14 -7.01 8.94
N VAL A 28 -3.85 -6.07 9.85
CA VAL A 28 -3.85 -4.63 9.54
C VAL A 28 -2.76 -4.29 8.53
N ASP A 29 -1.55 -4.83 8.69
CA ASP A 29 -0.45 -4.64 7.74
C ASP A 29 -0.80 -5.21 6.35
N GLY A 30 -1.42 -6.39 6.29
CA GLY A 30 -1.90 -6.99 5.05
C GLY A 30 -3.01 -6.15 4.39
N ALA A 31 -3.95 -5.63 5.17
CA ALA A 31 -5.02 -4.76 4.69
C ALA A 31 -4.47 -3.41 4.20
N MET A 32 -3.49 -2.83 4.91
CA MET A 32 -2.80 -1.60 4.51
C MET A 32 -1.98 -1.81 3.24
N ALA A 33 -1.27 -2.93 3.12
CA ALA A 33 -0.53 -3.30 1.92
C ALA A 33 -1.46 -3.47 0.71
N SER A 34 -2.58 -4.17 0.88
CA SER A 34 -3.59 -4.34 -0.16
C SER A 34 -4.20 -3.00 -0.58
N SER A 35 -4.54 -2.16 0.40
CA SER A 35 -5.09 -0.82 0.14
C SER A 35 -4.10 0.04 -0.63
N ASN A 36 -2.82 0.04 -0.23
CA ASN A 36 -1.76 0.75 -0.95
C ASN A 36 -1.51 0.21 -2.37
N ALA A 37 -1.63 -1.09 -2.60
CA ALA A 37 -1.48 -1.67 -3.93
C ALA A 37 -2.57 -1.19 -4.91
N THR A 38 -3.77 -0.93 -4.40
CA THR A 38 -4.90 -0.43 -5.20
C THR A 38 -5.04 1.10 -5.22
N ALA A 39 -4.33 1.80 -4.33
CA ALA A 39 -4.43 3.25 -4.23
C ALA A 39 -3.86 3.93 -5.50
N PRO A 40 -4.59 4.89 -6.09
CA PRO A 40 -4.10 5.64 -7.22
C PRO A 40 -2.91 6.53 -6.80
N VAL A 41 -1.76 6.34 -7.44
CA VAL A 41 -0.55 7.12 -7.15
C VAL A 41 -0.52 8.42 -7.96
N SER A 42 0.12 9.44 -7.40
CA SER A 42 0.26 10.74 -8.06
C SER A 42 1.30 10.70 -9.20
N LYS A 43 1.27 11.69 -10.09
CA LYS A 43 2.33 11.91 -11.10
C LYS A 43 3.75 11.92 -10.51
N ALA A 44 3.95 12.59 -9.38
CA ALA A 44 5.27 12.69 -8.75
C ALA A 44 5.75 11.35 -8.20
N GLU A 45 4.83 10.55 -7.67
CA GLU A 45 5.15 9.22 -7.16
C GLU A 45 5.38 8.21 -8.29
N ALA A 46 4.57 8.27 -9.35
CA ALA A 46 4.79 7.50 -10.58
C ALA A 46 6.17 7.77 -11.20
N ALA A 47 6.59 9.05 -11.21
CA ALA A 47 7.91 9.46 -11.68
C ALA A 47 9.05 8.83 -10.86
N LYS A 48 8.90 8.79 -9.53
CA LYS A 48 9.85 8.12 -8.63
C LYS A 48 9.90 6.61 -8.86
N LEU A 49 8.75 5.96 -8.95
CA LEU A 49 8.65 4.51 -9.14
C LEU A 49 9.25 4.05 -10.47
N LEU A 50 9.02 4.81 -11.55
CA LEU A 50 9.57 4.52 -12.87
C LEU A 50 10.99 5.09 -13.10
N ASN A 51 11.54 5.80 -12.11
CA ASN A 51 12.82 6.51 -12.20
C ASN A 51 12.92 7.42 -13.45
N VAL A 52 11.89 8.22 -13.70
CA VAL A 52 11.82 9.17 -14.84
C VAL A 52 11.36 10.55 -14.36
N SER A 53 11.47 11.57 -15.23
CA SER A 53 10.93 12.88 -14.93
C SER A 53 9.40 12.91 -14.95
N THR A 54 8.79 13.82 -14.19
CA THR A 54 7.33 14.07 -14.21
C THR A 54 6.82 14.46 -15.59
N ARG A 55 7.63 15.16 -16.39
CA ARG A 55 7.34 15.47 -17.80
C ARG A 55 7.28 14.22 -18.69
N THR A 56 8.09 13.21 -18.39
CA THR A 56 8.03 11.91 -19.08
C THR A 56 6.73 11.19 -18.74
N ILE A 57 6.29 11.21 -17.47
CA ILE A 57 4.99 10.65 -17.07
C ILE A 57 3.83 11.33 -17.77
N GLU A 58 3.84 12.66 -17.90
CA GLU A 58 2.82 13.40 -18.66
C GLU A 58 2.78 13.02 -20.13
N ARG A 59 3.96 12.85 -20.75
CA ARG A 59 4.07 12.37 -22.12
C ARG A 59 3.49 10.96 -22.25
N MET A 60 3.89 10.03 -21.40
CA MET A 60 3.37 8.65 -21.40
C MET A 60 1.84 8.60 -21.21
N ALA A 61 1.30 9.49 -20.38
CA ALA A 61 -0.15 9.60 -20.19
C ALA A 61 -0.86 10.16 -21.44
N ARG A 62 -0.26 11.13 -22.12
CA ARG A 62 -0.79 11.70 -23.38
C ARG A 62 -0.72 10.70 -24.53
N ASP A 63 0.37 9.95 -24.61
CA ASP A 63 0.63 8.97 -25.68
C ASP A 63 -0.14 7.65 -25.44
N GLY A 64 -0.82 7.51 -24.29
CA GLY A 64 -1.62 6.34 -23.94
C GLY A 64 -0.82 5.15 -23.39
N GLU A 65 0.49 5.29 -23.22
CA GLU A 65 1.38 4.30 -22.60
C GLU A 65 1.09 4.08 -21.11
N LEU A 66 0.52 5.08 -20.44
CA LEU A 66 0.16 5.02 -19.02
C LEU A 66 -1.27 5.55 -18.81
N ARG A 67 -2.19 4.69 -18.37
CA ARG A 67 -3.59 5.11 -18.17
C ARG A 67 -3.75 6.00 -16.95
N ALA A 68 -4.20 7.24 -17.17
CA ALA A 68 -4.64 8.14 -16.11
C ALA A 68 -6.08 7.81 -15.68
N ALA A 69 -6.29 7.65 -14.38
CA ALA A 69 -7.57 7.32 -13.76
C ALA A 69 -8.43 8.56 -13.42
N GLY A 70 -8.02 9.78 -13.77
CA GLY A 70 -8.77 11.00 -13.43
C GLY A 70 -8.44 12.21 -14.30
N ALA A 71 -9.47 13.02 -14.58
CA ALA A 71 -9.43 14.16 -15.52
C ALA A 71 -8.84 15.47 -14.95
N GLY A 72 -8.47 15.52 -13.66
CA GLY A 72 -7.98 16.76 -13.01
C GLY A 72 -6.59 16.65 -12.40
N LYS A 73 -6.35 15.61 -11.59
CA LYS A 73 -5.01 15.27 -11.08
C LYS A 73 -4.64 13.92 -11.68
N LEU A 74 -3.61 13.91 -12.53
CA LEU A 74 -3.07 12.67 -13.11
C LEU A 74 -2.77 11.68 -11.98
N ARG A 75 -3.59 10.64 -11.95
CA ARG A 75 -3.59 9.56 -10.97
C ARG A 75 -3.44 8.27 -11.74
N PHE A 76 -2.54 7.42 -11.29
CA PHE A 76 -2.16 6.22 -12.02
C PHE A 76 -2.36 4.99 -11.14
N SER A 77 -2.71 3.86 -11.74
CA SER A 77 -2.74 2.60 -11.02
C SER A 77 -1.33 2.21 -10.61
N ARG A 78 -1.09 1.97 -9.32
CA ARG A 78 0.21 1.50 -8.83
C ARG A 78 0.60 0.17 -9.48
N LEU A 79 -0.37 -0.76 -9.63
CA LEU A 79 -0.15 -2.05 -10.29
C LEU A 79 0.33 -1.89 -11.74
N GLU A 80 -0.21 -0.93 -12.47
CA GLU A 80 0.21 -0.69 -13.87
C GLU A 80 1.63 -0.12 -13.95
N ILE A 81 1.98 0.76 -13.01
CA ILE A 81 3.34 1.30 -12.89
C ILE A 81 4.35 0.21 -12.54
N GLU A 82 4.04 -0.65 -11.58
CA GLU A 82 4.91 -1.78 -11.22
C GLU A 82 5.04 -2.81 -12.35
N ARG A 83 3.98 -3.01 -13.13
CA ARG A 83 4.03 -3.84 -14.33
C ARG A 83 4.98 -3.24 -15.37
N LEU A 84 4.89 -1.94 -15.63
CA LEU A 84 5.78 -1.23 -16.55
C LEU A 84 7.24 -1.27 -16.09
N GLN A 85 7.47 -1.14 -14.79
CA GLN A 85 8.81 -1.26 -14.20
C GLN A 85 9.39 -2.65 -14.42
N ARG A 86 8.60 -3.70 -14.20
CA ARG A 86 9.03 -5.10 -14.43
C ARG A 86 9.25 -5.44 -15.90
N SER A 87 8.48 -4.83 -16.81
CA SER A 87 8.64 -5.06 -18.25
C SER A 87 9.78 -4.25 -18.89
N ARG A 88 10.33 -3.25 -18.18
CA ARG A 88 11.48 -2.50 -18.66
C ARG A 88 12.75 -3.33 -18.39
N PRO A 89 13.47 -3.78 -19.42
CA PRO A 89 14.76 -4.41 -19.20
C PRO A 89 15.68 -3.41 -18.48
N SER A 90 16.26 -3.85 -17.35
CA SER A 90 17.32 -3.11 -16.67
C SER A 90 18.46 -2.96 -17.69
N LYS A 91 18.82 -1.72 -17.99
CA LYS A 91 19.80 -1.38 -19.02
C LYS A 91 21.18 -1.34 -18.42
#